data_AF-A0A0J8VEP5-F1
#
_entry.id   AF-A0A0J8VEP5-F1
#
_cell.length_a   1.000
_cell.length_b   1.000
_cell.length_c   1.000
_cell.angle_alpha   90.00
_cell.angle_beta   90.00
_cell.angle_gamma   90.00
#
_symmetry.space_group_name_H-M   'P 1'
#
loop_
_entity.id
_entity.type
_entity.pdbx_description
1 polymer ?
#
loop_
_entity_poly.entity_id
_entity_poly.type
_entity_poly.pdbx_seq_one_letter_code
_entity_poly.pdbx_strand_id
1 'polypeptide(L)'
;MIKLNTSLLLLVLLFSFGARTEDSNERLVVQIPDLSFCLNKKGHYYDSDECLKLIYGFNNDLNHYWGNSDDKKDAIILFHEMWENKFNEEIYTLPIVKLNLVYLLGQAKWFDYDVVPNDELRTYALLQLASQDLMTVSAAISALSIVGEAQDTDILREIVLTERKGVSEKSLSAIVMLLKHHNKVSPFMVELLPHIKRGSLRTIIKSYI
;
A
#
# COMPACT_ATOMS: atom_id res chain seq x y z
N MET A 1 -0.88 -17.68 72.27
CA MET A 1 0.32 -17.05 72.86
C MET A 1 1.07 -16.33 71.76
N ILE A 2 1.17 -15.01 71.87
CA ILE A 2 1.87 -14.13 70.94
C ILE A 2 3.36 -14.12 71.32
N LYS A 3 4.24 -14.27 70.33
CA LYS A 3 5.58 -13.67 70.32
C LYS A 3 5.86 -13.14 68.91
N LEU A 4 5.76 -11.82 68.75
CA LEU A 4 6.52 -11.10 67.74
C LEU A 4 8.00 -11.16 68.13
N ASN A 5 8.88 -11.39 67.17
CA ASN A 5 10.16 -10.71 67.16
C ASN A 5 10.59 -10.43 65.73
N THR A 6 10.71 -9.15 65.46
CA THR A 6 11.29 -8.46 64.32
C THR A 6 12.74 -8.88 64.06
N SER A 7 13.10 -9.12 62.80
CA SER A 7 14.35 -8.64 62.21
C SER A 7 14.32 -8.75 60.69
N LEU A 8 14.16 -7.56 60.11
CA LEU A 8 14.67 -7.08 58.83
C LEU A 8 15.86 -7.91 58.30
N LEU A 9 15.74 -8.50 57.11
CA LEU A 9 16.85 -8.53 56.16
C LEU A 9 16.27 -8.51 54.74
N LEU A 10 16.51 -7.38 54.08
CA LEU A 10 16.47 -7.23 52.63
C LEU A 10 17.17 -8.43 51.98
N LEU A 11 16.44 -9.18 51.15
CA LEU A 11 17.07 -9.84 50.01
C LEU A 11 16.47 -9.26 48.74
N VAL A 12 17.06 -8.14 48.34
CA VAL A 12 17.00 -7.64 46.97
C VAL A 12 17.71 -8.70 46.12
N LEU A 13 16.95 -9.60 45.48
CA LEU A 13 17.47 -10.41 44.39
C LEU A 13 17.50 -9.52 43.14
N LEU A 14 18.65 -8.84 43.02
CA LEU A 14 19.20 -8.28 41.81
C LEU A 14 19.22 -9.39 40.73
N PHE A 15 18.19 -9.43 39.87
CA PHE A 15 18.37 -9.90 38.51
C PHE A 15 18.93 -8.73 37.70
N SER A 16 20.24 -8.53 37.83
CA SER A 16 21.04 -7.81 36.85
C SER A 16 21.78 -8.84 35.99
N PHE A 17 21.96 -8.47 34.72
CA PHE A 17 22.58 -9.21 33.61
C PHE A 17 21.63 -10.20 32.90
N GLY A 18 21.23 -10.02 31.65
CA GLY A 18 21.74 -9.14 30.61
C GLY A 18 20.83 -7.96 30.30
N ALA A 19 21.40 -6.76 30.36
CA ALA A 19 21.05 -5.75 29.38
C ALA A 19 21.35 -6.37 28.01
N ARG A 20 20.34 -6.94 27.37
CA ARG A 20 20.31 -6.96 25.91
C ARG A 20 20.06 -5.50 25.54
N THR A 21 21.13 -4.73 25.45
CA THR A 21 21.20 -3.71 24.42
C THR A 21 21.18 -4.49 23.11
N GLU A 22 19.98 -4.93 22.71
CA GLU A 22 19.71 -5.13 21.29
C GLU A 22 19.92 -3.76 20.70
N ASP A 23 21.11 -3.63 20.13
CA ASP A 23 21.52 -2.57 19.22
C ASP A 23 20.34 -2.37 18.27
N SER A 24 19.51 -1.36 18.55
CA SER A 24 18.25 -1.06 17.85
C SER A 24 18.52 -0.45 16.47
N ASN A 25 19.60 -0.89 15.84
CA ASN A 25 19.85 -0.83 14.42
C ASN A 25 19.33 -2.13 13.79
N GLU A 26 18.04 -2.43 14.00
CA GLU A 26 17.31 -3.13 12.95
C GLU A 26 17.36 -2.17 11.75
N ARG A 27 18.40 -2.33 10.92
CA ARG A 27 18.43 -1.69 9.61
C ARG A 27 17.14 -2.14 8.95
N LEU A 28 16.22 -1.21 8.74
CA LEU A 28 15.11 -1.39 7.83
C LEU A 28 15.65 -2.13 6.61
N VAL A 29 15.15 -3.35 6.38
CA VAL A 29 15.59 -4.20 5.27
C VAL A 29 15.42 -3.45 3.94
N VAL A 30 14.46 -2.53 3.90
CA VAL A 30 14.24 -1.56 2.84
C VAL A 30 14.88 -0.23 3.22
N GLN A 31 15.92 0.20 2.50
CA GLN A 31 16.59 1.48 2.76
C GLN A 31 15.70 2.66 2.35
N ILE A 32 15.48 3.58 3.28
CA ILE A 32 14.79 4.85 2.99
C ILE A 32 15.75 5.72 2.17
N PRO A 33 15.36 6.18 0.97
CA PRO A 33 16.19 7.07 0.18
C PRO A 33 16.21 8.48 0.78
N ASP A 34 17.36 9.15 0.66
CA ASP A 34 17.49 10.57 1.00
C ASP A 34 16.80 11.43 -0.08
N LEU A 35 15.72 12.12 0.31
CA LEU A 35 14.94 13.00 -0.57
C LEU A 35 15.32 14.49 -0.39
N SER A 36 16.37 14.82 0.36
CA SER A 36 16.75 16.20 0.67
C SER A 36 16.97 17.08 -0.57
N PHE A 37 17.43 16.50 -1.68
CA PHE A 37 17.61 17.20 -2.96
C PHE A 37 16.37 17.20 -3.86
N CYS A 38 15.34 16.44 -3.51
CA CYS A 38 14.05 16.37 -4.22
C CYS A 38 13.06 17.45 -3.81
N LEU A 39 13.34 18.12 -2.70
CA LEU A 39 12.56 19.24 -2.20
C LEU A 39 12.83 20.49 -3.03
N ASN A 40 11.94 20.79 -3.98
CA ASN A 40 11.89 22.13 -4.55
C ASN A 40 11.10 23.08 -3.61
N LYS A 41 11.35 24.39 -3.71
CA LYS A 41 10.67 25.44 -2.90
C LYS A 41 9.13 25.49 -3.07
N LYS A 42 8.55 24.69 -3.97
CA LYS A 42 7.10 24.58 -4.24
C LYS A 42 6.49 23.27 -3.76
N GLY A 43 7.25 22.37 -3.13
CA GLY A 43 6.73 21.13 -2.54
C GLY A 43 6.36 20.04 -3.56
N HIS A 44 6.92 20.07 -4.77
CA HIS A 44 6.71 19.02 -5.77
C HIS A 44 7.95 18.12 -5.87
N TYR A 45 7.82 16.83 -5.51
CA TYR A 45 8.92 15.84 -5.56
C TYR A 45 9.14 15.23 -6.96
N TYR A 46 8.25 15.52 -7.91
CA TYR A 46 8.21 14.84 -9.21
C TYR A 46 8.83 15.64 -10.37
N ASP A 47 9.44 16.79 -10.07
CA ASP A 47 9.93 17.71 -11.12
C ASP A 47 11.28 17.29 -11.71
N SER A 48 11.98 16.31 -11.12
CA SER A 48 13.21 15.75 -11.67
C SER A 48 13.10 14.23 -11.88
N ASP A 49 13.66 13.75 -12.99
CA ASP A 49 13.74 12.33 -13.33
C ASP A 49 14.50 11.52 -12.26
N GLU A 50 15.43 12.15 -11.53
CA GLU A 50 16.20 11.52 -10.46
C GLU A 50 15.34 11.25 -9.22
N CYS A 51 14.47 12.18 -8.84
CA CYS A 51 13.59 12.00 -7.70
C CYS A 51 12.51 10.96 -7.97
N LEU A 52 11.97 10.94 -9.20
CA LEU A 52 11.09 9.86 -9.64
C LEU A 52 11.78 8.50 -9.54
N LYS A 53 13.04 8.37 -9.99
CA LYS A 53 13.80 7.12 -9.89
C LYS A 53 13.97 6.66 -8.44
N LEU A 54 14.26 7.56 -7.50
CA LEU A 54 14.36 7.21 -6.09
C LEU A 54 13.03 6.70 -5.52
N ILE A 55 11.93 7.42 -5.78
CA ILE A 55 10.61 7.04 -5.28
C ILE A 55 10.18 5.69 -5.87
N TYR A 56 10.39 5.47 -7.17
CA TYR A 56 10.09 4.19 -7.81
C TYR A 56 11.01 3.06 -7.33
N GLY A 57 12.30 3.35 -7.14
CA GLY A 57 13.25 2.41 -6.56
C GLY A 57 12.78 1.93 -5.20
N PHE A 58 12.43 2.85 -4.31
CA PHE A 58 11.90 2.54 -3.00
C PHE A 58 10.62 1.69 -3.07
N ASN A 59 9.66 2.05 -3.93
CA ASN A 59 8.45 1.26 -4.13
C ASN A 59 8.74 -0.16 -4.66
N ASN A 60 9.72 -0.31 -5.55
CA ASN A 60 10.15 -1.62 -6.04
C ASN A 60 10.78 -2.44 -4.93
N ASP A 61 11.58 -1.82 -4.06
CA ASP A 61 12.20 -2.50 -2.91
C ASP A 61 11.15 -2.97 -1.91
N LEU A 62 10.11 -2.17 -1.64
CA LEU A 62 8.96 -2.61 -0.83
C LEU A 62 8.26 -3.83 -1.44
N ASN A 63 8.01 -3.82 -2.76
CA ASN A 63 7.38 -4.95 -3.45
C ASN A 63 8.29 -6.18 -3.49
N HIS A 64 9.59 -6.00 -3.66
CA HIS A 64 10.58 -7.07 -3.63
C HIS A 64 10.66 -7.71 -2.25
N TYR A 65 10.70 -6.90 -1.20
CA TYR A 65 10.66 -7.36 0.18
C TYR A 65 9.38 -8.14 0.47
N TRP A 66 8.21 -7.63 0.05
CA TRP A 66 6.96 -8.37 0.12
C TRP A 66 7.02 -9.72 -0.60
N GLY A 67 7.53 -9.76 -1.82
CA GLY A 67 7.63 -10.99 -2.62
C GLY A 67 8.53 -12.05 -1.98
N ASN A 68 9.67 -11.62 -1.43
CA ASN A 68 10.72 -12.51 -0.91
C ASN A 68 10.65 -12.79 0.58
N SER A 69 9.76 -12.14 1.33
CA SER A 69 9.61 -12.44 2.76
C SER A 69 9.02 -13.83 2.94
N ASP A 70 9.79 -14.75 3.52
CA ASP A 70 9.35 -16.09 3.91
C ASP A 70 8.30 -16.00 5.03
N ASP A 71 8.47 -15.07 5.96
CA ASP A 71 7.45 -14.70 6.95
C ASP A 71 6.73 -13.41 6.51
N LYS A 72 5.48 -13.54 6.06
CA LYS A 72 4.67 -12.37 5.70
C LYS A 72 4.37 -11.46 6.89
N LYS A 73 4.39 -11.99 8.12
CA LYS A 73 4.02 -11.25 9.32
C LYS A 73 4.96 -10.07 9.58
N ASP A 74 6.27 -10.28 9.48
CA ASP A 74 7.27 -9.22 9.71
C ASP A 74 7.14 -8.10 8.67
N ALA A 75 6.93 -8.48 7.40
CA ALA A 75 6.68 -7.51 6.34
C ALA A 75 5.41 -6.69 6.60
N ILE A 76 4.33 -7.33 7.06
CA ILE A 76 3.06 -6.66 7.38
C ILE A 76 3.24 -5.68 8.55
N ILE A 77 3.93 -6.10 9.62
CA ILE A 77 4.25 -5.22 10.75
C ILE A 77 5.01 -4.01 10.25
N LEU A 78 6.08 -4.23 9.48
CA LEU A 78 6.89 -3.14 8.95
C LEU A 78 6.09 -2.17 8.08
N PHE A 79 5.28 -2.68 7.14
CA PHE A 79 4.45 -1.83 6.29
C PHE A 79 3.40 -1.05 7.08
N HIS A 80 2.88 -1.60 8.19
CA HIS A 80 1.98 -0.88 9.07
C HIS A 80 2.70 0.26 9.79
N GLU A 81 3.94 0.07 10.25
CA GLU A 81 4.72 1.15 10.85
C GLU A 81 5.07 2.27 9.87
N MET A 82 5.34 1.91 8.61
CA MET A 82 5.51 2.87 7.51
C MET A 82 4.19 3.61 7.20
N TRP A 83 3.05 2.93 7.25
CA TRP A 83 1.72 3.52 7.04
C TRP A 83 1.39 4.59 8.09
N GLU A 84 1.63 4.26 9.36
CA GLU A 84 1.50 5.15 10.53
C GLU A 84 2.57 6.24 10.57
N ASN A 85 3.58 6.14 9.69
CA ASN A 85 4.75 7.01 9.66
C ASN A 85 5.46 7.11 11.03
N LYS A 86 5.63 5.98 11.72
CA LYS A 86 6.29 5.97 13.05
C LYS A 86 7.73 6.52 13.03
N PHE A 87 8.38 6.44 11.87
CA PHE A 87 9.75 6.91 11.67
C PHE A 87 9.83 8.43 11.36
N ASN A 88 8.69 9.11 11.18
CA ASN A 88 8.60 10.53 10.79
C ASN A 88 9.35 10.85 9.49
N GLU A 89 9.24 9.96 8.50
CA GLU A 89 9.94 10.07 7.22
C GLU A 89 9.01 10.66 6.17
N GLU A 90 9.56 11.62 5.41
CA GLU A 90 8.82 12.36 4.40
C GLU A 90 8.31 11.47 3.26
N ILE A 91 9.09 10.44 2.89
CA ILE A 91 8.74 9.52 1.81
C ILE A 91 7.39 8.82 2.05
N TYR A 92 7.03 8.54 3.31
CA TYR A 92 5.77 7.89 3.66
C TYR A 92 4.56 8.82 3.54
N THR A 93 4.78 10.13 3.38
CA THR A 93 3.71 11.10 3.12
C THR A 93 3.40 11.22 1.62
N LEU A 94 4.28 10.72 0.74
CA LEU A 94 4.10 10.80 -0.70
C LEU A 94 2.94 9.88 -1.15
N PRO A 95 1.95 10.40 -1.90
CA PRO A 95 0.79 9.61 -2.31
C PRO A 95 1.14 8.31 -3.03
N ILE A 96 2.13 8.35 -3.93
CA ILE A 96 2.57 7.16 -4.68
C ILE A 96 3.14 6.06 -3.75
N VAL A 97 3.83 6.44 -2.68
CA VAL A 97 4.38 5.49 -1.70
C VAL A 97 3.26 4.98 -0.80
N LYS A 98 2.42 5.88 -0.29
CA LYS A 98 1.30 5.52 0.58
C LYS A 98 0.28 4.62 -0.13
N LEU A 99 0.04 4.82 -1.43
CA LEU A 99 -0.78 3.94 -2.26
C LEU A 99 -0.14 2.56 -2.50
N ASN A 100 1.19 2.48 -2.59
CA ASN A 100 1.89 1.19 -2.64
C ASN A 100 1.76 0.45 -1.30
N LEU A 101 1.85 1.17 -0.17
CA LEU A 101 1.57 0.59 1.15
C LEU A 101 0.11 0.11 1.26
N VAL A 102 -0.87 0.85 0.73
CA VAL A 102 -2.27 0.38 0.64
C VAL A 102 -2.35 -0.94 -0.13
N TYR A 103 -1.68 -1.02 -1.29
CA TYR A 103 -1.66 -2.25 -2.09
C TYR A 103 -1.04 -3.44 -1.33
N LEU A 104 0.05 -3.22 -0.59
CA LEU A 104 0.74 -4.25 0.17
C LEU A 104 -0.03 -4.67 1.43
N LEU A 105 -0.50 -3.71 2.22
CA LEU A 105 -1.33 -3.97 3.41
C LEU A 105 -2.68 -4.58 3.05
N GLY A 106 -3.26 -4.21 1.90
CA GLY A 106 -4.48 -4.84 1.39
C GLY A 106 -4.30 -6.34 1.13
N GLN A 107 -3.14 -6.75 0.61
CA GLN A 107 -2.84 -8.18 0.38
C GLN A 107 -2.65 -8.95 1.69
N ALA A 108 -2.32 -8.28 2.81
CA ALA A 108 -2.16 -8.92 4.11
C ALA A 108 -3.42 -9.69 4.55
N LYS A 109 -4.60 -9.23 4.13
CA LYS A 109 -5.89 -9.88 4.41
C LYS A 109 -6.00 -11.28 3.82
N TRP A 110 -5.29 -11.57 2.74
CA TRP A 110 -5.26 -12.93 2.16
C TRP A 110 -4.55 -13.94 3.08
N PHE A 111 -3.88 -13.45 4.12
CA PHE A 111 -3.16 -14.23 5.12
C PHE A 111 -3.77 -14.05 6.52
N ASP A 112 -5.01 -13.57 6.61
CA ASP A 112 -5.74 -13.32 7.87
C ASP A 112 -5.09 -12.29 8.80
N TYR A 113 -4.30 -11.36 8.24
CA TYR A 113 -3.75 -10.23 8.98
C TYR A 113 -4.53 -8.95 8.65
N ASP A 114 -5.22 -8.42 9.66
CA ASP A 114 -5.99 -7.18 9.56
C ASP A 114 -5.40 -6.10 10.48
N VAL A 115 -4.21 -5.60 10.11
CA VAL A 115 -3.50 -4.58 10.89
C VAL A 115 -4.05 -3.17 10.67
N VAL A 116 -4.64 -2.91 9.51
CA VAL A 116 -5.32 -1.65 9.17
C VAL A 116 -6.70 -1.98 8.58
N PRO A 117 -7.80 -1.38 9.05
CA PRO A 117 -9.13 -1.62 8.53
C PRO A 117 -9.21 -1.41 7.01
N ASN A 118 -9.90 -2.29 6.28
CA ASN A 118 -9.99 -2.20 4.81
C ASN A 118 -10.59 -0.86 4.37
N ASP A 119 -11.62 -0.40 5.09
CA ASP A 119 -12.33 0.82 4.75
C ASP A 119 -11.43 2.05 4.79
N GLU A 120 -10.44 2.07 5.67
CA GLU A 120 -9.46 3.15 5.75
C GLU A 120 -8.55 3.16 4.53
N LEU A 121 -7.97 1.99 4.21
CA LEU A 121 -7.11 1.78 3.04
C LEU A 121 -7.85 2.11 1.73
N ARG A 122 -9.08 1.63 1.60
CA ARG A 122 -9.98 1.89 0.46
C ARG A 122 -10.34 3.36 0.35
N THR A 123 -10.69 4.01 1.45
CA THR A 123 -11.03 5.45 1.48
C THR A 123 -9.85 6.29 0.99
N TYR A 124 -8.63 5.99 1.45
CA TYR A 124 -7.44 6.68 0.98
C TYR A 124 -7.26 6.50 -0.54
N ALA A 125 -7.36 5.27 -1.06
CA ALA A 125 -7.21 5.02 -2.49
C ALA A 125 -8.28 5.73 -3.34
N LEU A 126 -9.55 5.73 -2.91
CA LEU A 126 -10.63 6.45 -3.59
C LEU A 126 -10.37 7.96 -3.66
N LEU A 127 -9.90 8.58 -2.58
CA LEU A 127 -9.57 10.01 -2.56
C LEU A 127 -8.49 10.38 -3.59
N GLN A 128 -7.51 9.50 -3.80
CA GLN A 128 -6.40 9.75 -4.73
C GLN A 128 -6.79 9.64 -6.21
N LEU A 129 -7.98 9.10 -6.55
CA LEU A 129 -8.48 9.10 -7.93
C LEU A 129 -8.74 10.50 -8.48
N ALA A 130 -8.97 11.49 -7.60
CA ALA A 130 -9.16 12.89 -7.99
C ALA A 130 -7.84 13.65 -8.23
N SER A 131 -6.68 13.00 -8.07
CA SER A 131 -5.38 13.63 -8.28
C SER A 131 -5.19 14.09 -9.73
N GLN A 132 -4.50 15.22 -9.90
CA GLN A 132 -4.07 15.68 -11.23
C GLN A 132 -2.85 14.90 -11.75
N ASP A 133 -2.12 14.22 -10.85
CA ASP A 133 -0.99 13.38 -11.21
C ASP A 133 -1.46 11.99 -11.67
N LEU A 134 -1.22 11.70 -12.94
CA LEU A 134 -1.56 10.42 -13.56
C LEU A 134 -0.88 9.23 -12.90
N MET A 135 0.31 9.41 -12.33
CA MET A 135 1.02 8.32 -11.65
C MET A 135 0.33 7.97 -10.33
N THR A 136 -0.05 8.99 -9.54
CA THR A 136 -0.88 8.84 -8.35
C THR A 136 -2.23 8.18 -8.68
N VAL A 137 -2.94 8.64 -9.71
CA VAL A 137 -4.22 8.01 -10.13
C VAL A 137 -4.00 6.55 -10.52
N SER A 138 -2.94 6.25 -11.28
CA SER A 138 -2.56 4.89 -11.67
C SER A 138 -2.23 4.00 -10.47
N ALA A 139 -1.54 4.52 -9.46
CA ALA A 139 -1.26 3.80 -8.22
C ALA A 139 -2.54 3.57 -7.39
N ALA A 140 -3.46 4.53 -7.39
CA ALA A 140 -4.75 4.43 -6.69
C ALA A 140 -5.63 3.33 -7.29
N ILE A 141 -5.68 3.23 -8.62
CA ILE A 141 -6.37 2.14 -9.30
C ILE A 141 -5.75 0.78 -8.96
N SER A 142 -4.41 0.69 -8.92
CA SER A 142 -3.73 -0.53 -8.50
C SER A 142 -4.09 -0.91 -7.06
N ALA A 143 -4.07 0.03 -6.13
CA ALA A 143 -4.49 -0.18 -4.75
C ALA A 143 -5.95 -0.68 -4.67
N LEU A 144 -6.88 -0.02 -5.36
CA LEU A 144 -8.29 -0.43 -5.41
C LEU A 144 -8.52 -1.81 -5.99
N SER A 145 -7.63 -2.34 -6.84
CA SER A 145 -7.76 -3.73 -7.31
C SER A 145 -7.60 -4.77 -6.20
N ILE A 146 -7.07 -4.36 -5.03
CA ILE A 146 -6.87 -5.20 -3.86
C ILE A 146 -7.87 -4.86 -2.75
N VAL A 147 -7.98 -3.57 -2.38
CA VAL A 147 -8.78 -3.12 -1.23
C VAL A 147 -10.18 -2.64 -1.61
N GLY A 148 -10.47 -2.51 -2.91
CA GLY A 148 -11.76 -2.05 -3.39
C GLY A 148 -12.86 -3.10 -3.21
N GLU A 149 -14.09 -2.63 -3.36
CA GLU A 149 -15.31 -3.42 -3.28
C GLU A 149 -16.00 -3.48 -4.65
N ALA A 150 -16.95 -4.41 -4.81
CA ALA A 150 -17.69 -4.54 -6.07
C ALA A 150 -18.40 -3.24 -6.50
N GLN A 151 -18.83 -2.37 -5.57
CA GLN A 151 -19.43 -1.07 -5.94
C GLN A 151 -18.43 -0.06 -6.54
N ASP A 152 -17.13 -0.23 -6.31
CA ASP A 152 -16.12 0.70 -6.85
C ASP A 152 -15.95 0.57 -8.36
N THR A 153 -16.52 -0.48 -8.97
CA THR A 153 -16.48 -0.68 -10.41
C THR A 153 -17.18 0.43 -11.17
N ASP A 154 -18.18 1.09 -10.57
CA ASP A 154 -18.88 2.22 -11.21
C ASP A 154 -17.94 3.42 -11.38
N ILE A 155 -17.12 3.71 -10.36
CA ILE A 155 -16.12 4.78 -10.42
C ILE A 155 -15.04 4.42 -11.45
N LEU A 156 -14.54 3.18 -11.41
CA LEU A 156 -13.53 2.72 -12.35
C LEU A 156 -14.05 2.68 -13.79
N ARG A 157 -15.35 2.40 -14.00
CA ARG A 157 -16.00 2.44 -15.31
C ARG A 157 -15.87 3.82 -15.93
N GLU A 158 -16.17 4.86 -15.18
CA GLU A 158 -16.03 6.25 -15.67
C GLU A 158 -14.59 6.55 -16.12
N ILE A 159 -13.59 6.03 -15.40
CA ILE A 159 -12.19 6.18 -15.80
C ILE A 159 -11.88 5.40 -17.09
N VAL A 160 -12.41 4.18 -17.25
CA VAL A 160 -12.25 3.41 -18.49
C VAL A 160 -12.85 4.16 -19.68
N LEU A 161 -14.01 4.80 -19.49
CA LEU A 161 -14.71 5.58 -20.53
C LEU A 161 -13.94 6.83 -20.98
N THR A 162 -12.97 7.33 -20.20
CA THR A 162 -12.06 8.39 -20.66
C THR A 162 -11.08 7.92 -21.74
N GLU A 163 -10.89 6.60 -21.87
CA GLU A 163 -10.01 5.93 -22.84
C GLU A 163 -8.53 6.39 -22.81
N ARG A 164 -8.08 6.97 -21.70
CA ARG A 164 -6.69 7.43 -21.50
C ARG A 164 -5.73 6.23 -21.43
N LYS A 165 -4.79 6.14 -22.38
CA LYS A 165 -3.83 5.04 -22.50
C LYS A 165 -3.08 4.79 -21.18
N GLY A 166 -3.01 3.54 -20.77
CA GLY A 166 -2.35 3.09 -19.53
C GLY A 166 -3.30 3.13 -18.32
N VAL A 167 -4.04 4.23 -18.14
CA VAL A 167 -4.98 4.39 -17.02
C VAL A 167 -6.24 3.57 -17.22
N SER A 168 -6.83 3.60 -18.43
CA SER A 168 -8.05 2.82 -18.72
C SER A 168 -7.78 1.31 -18.70
N GLU A 169 -6.66 0.86 -19.26
CA GLU A 169 -6.26 -0.56 -19.18
C GLU A 169 -6.07 -1.02 -17.74
N LYS A 170 -5.44 -0.19 -16.91
CA LYS A 170 -5.27 -0.50 -15.49
C LYS A 170 -6.60 -0.51 -14.74
N SER A 171 -7.50 0.42 -15.04
CA SER A 171 -8.85 0.48 -14.46
C SER A 171 -9.65 -0.77 -14.83
N LEU A 172 -9.53 -1.23 -16.08
CA LEU A 172 -10.14 -2.47 -16.53
C LEU A 172 -9.60 -3.68 -15.77
N SER A 173 -8.28 -3.75 -15.58
CA SER A 173 -7.64 -4.81 -14.77
C SER A 173 -8.14 -4.80 -13.34
N ALA A 174 -8.31 -3.63 -12.72
CA ALA A 174 -8.85 -3.51 -11.37
C ALA A 174 -10.31 -3.98 -11.30
N ILE A 175 -11.16 -3.59 -12.27
CA ILE A 175 -12.54 -4.06 -12.35
C ILE A 175 -12.61 -5.59 -12.47
N VAL A 176 -11.75 -6.20 -13.30
CA VAL A 176 -11.69 -7.66 -13.44
C VAL A 176 -11.41 -8.30 -12.09
N MET A 177 -10.43 -7.79 -11.34
CA MET A 177 -10.09 -8.30 -10.01
C MET A 177 -11.28 -8.22 -9.04
N LEU A 178 -11.94 -7.08 -8.98
CA LEU A 178 -13.10 -6.85 -8.10
C LEU A 178 -14.30 -7.74 -8.44
N LEU A 179 -14.51 -8.04 -9.73
CA LEU A 179 -15.66 -8.83 -10.18
C LEU A 179 -15.40 -10.32 -10.30
N LYS A 180 -14.13 -10.75 -10.25
CA LYS A 180 -13.72 -12.14 -10.52
C LYS A 180 -14.47 -13.16 -9.64
N HIS A 181 -14.57 -12.87 -8.35
CA HIS A 181 -15.21 -13.76 -7.38
C HIS A 181 -16.75 -13.71 -7.41
N HIS A 182 -17.33 -12.79 -8.19
CA HIS A 182 -18.79 -12.65 -8.32
C HIS A 182 -19.34 -13.20 -9.64
N ASN A 183 -18.50 -13.78 -10.51
CA ASN A 183 -18.87 -14.20 -11.87
C ASN A 183 -19.50 -13.06 -12.71
N LYS A 184 -19.13 -11.80 -12.41
CA LYS A 184 -19.71 -10.60 -13.03
C LYS A 184 -18.83 -9.97 -14.12
N VAL A 185 -17.65 -10.53 -14.37
CA VAL A 185 -16.69 -9.99 -15.35
C VAL A 185 -17.29 -9.94 -16.77
N SER A 186 -17.70 -11.07 -17.34
CA SER A 186 -18.23 -11.11 -18.72
C SER A 186 -19.48 -10.22 -18.91
N PRO A 187 -20.51 -10.26 -18.04
CA PRO A 187 -21.64 -9.34 -18.12
C PRO A 187 -21.24 -7.85 -18.13
N PHE A 188 -20.33 -7.45 -17.23
CA PHE A 188 -19.83 -6.07 -17.19
C PHE A 188 -19.11 -5.68 -18.49
N MET A 189 -18.29 -6.58 -19.04
CA MET A 189 -17.52 -6.34 -20.27
C MET A 189 -18.42 -6.22 -21.50
N VAL A 190 -19.48 -7.03 -21.58
CA VAL A 190 -20.51 -6.94 -22.63
C VAL A 190 -21.21 -5.58 -22.57
N GLU A 191 -21.56 -5.10 -21.38
CA GLU A 191 -22.22 -3.81 -21.19
C GLU A 191 -21.28 -2.64 -21.53
N LEU A 192 -20.00 -2.75 -21.20
CA LEU A 192 -19.00 -1.70 -21.43
C LEU A 192 -18.62 -1.58 -22.92
N LEU A 193 -18.50 -2.69 -23.64
CA LEU A 193 -17.94 -2.75 -25.00
C LEU A 193 -18.57 -1.77 -26.02
N PRO A 194 -19.90 -1.54 -26.06
CA PRO A 194 -20.53 -0.58 -26.97
C PRO A 194 -20.06 0.86 -26.79
N HIS A 195 -19.56 1.22 -25.60
CA HIS A 195 -19.18 2.58 -25.26
C HIS A 195 -17.71 2.93 -25.58
N ILE A 196 -16.88 1.92 -25.88
CA ILE A 196 -15.44 2.08 -26.07
C ILE A 196 -15.09 2.27 -27.55
N LYS A 197 -14.37 3.34 -27.90
CA LYS A 197 -14.03 3.68 -29.29
C LYS A 197 -12.63 3.19 -29.68
N ARG A 198 -11.66 3.21 -28.76
CA ARG A 198 -10.25 2.89 -29.00
C ARG A 198 -10.07 1.39 -29.25
N GLY A 199 -9.59 1.05 -30.45
CA GLY A 199 -9.44 -0.34 -30.90
C GLY A 199 -8.64 -1.23 -29.95
N SER A 200 -7.53 -0.74 -29.40
CA SER A 200 -6.70 -1.51 -28.46
C SER A 200 -7.45 -1.90 -27.19
N LEU A 201 -8.25 -0.99 -26.63
CA LEU A 201 -9.03 -1.25 -25.42
C LEU A 201 -10.22 -2.17 -25.70
N ARG A 202 -10.88 -2.01 -26.86
CA ARG A 202 -11.92 -2.94 -27.32
C ARG A 202 -11.39 -4.38 -27.42
N THR A 203 -10.17 -4.58 -27.93
CA THR A 203 -9.55 -5.90 -28.02
C THR A 203 -9.36 -6.54 -26.65
N ILE A 204 -8.91 -5.76 -25.65
CA ILE A 204 -8.76 -6.26 -24.27
C ILE A 204 -10.12 -6.66 -23.71
N ILE A 205 -11.14 -5.81 -23.83
CA ILE A 205 -12.50 -6.10 -23.33
C ILE A 205 -13.06 -7.38 -23.96
N LYS A 206 -12.88 -7.57 -25.26
CA LYS A 206 -13.33 -8.78 -25.97
C LYS A 206 -12.68 -10.07 -25.48
N SER A 207 -11.50 -10.03 -24.88
CA SER A 207 -10.87 -11.24 -24.32
C SER A 207 -11.54 -11.74 -23.03
N TYR A 208 -12.43 -10.95 -22.44
CA TYR A 208 -13.17 -11.26 -21.21
C TYR A 208 -14.65 -11.57 -21.43
N ILE A 209 -15.13 -11.53 -22.68
CA ILE A 209 -16.51 -11.83 -23.08
C ILE A 209 -16.59 -13.27 -23.54
#